data_AF-A0A7X7E0F2-F1
#
_entry.id   AF-A0A7X7E0F2-F1
#
_cell.length_a   1.000
_cell.length_b   1.000
_cell.length_c   1.000
_cell.angle_alpha   90.00
_cell.angle_beta   90.00
_cell.angle_gamma   90.00
#
_symmetry.space_group_name_H-M   'P 1'
#
loop_
_entity.id
_entity.type
_entity.pdbx_description
1 polymer ?
#
loop_
_entity_poly.entity_id
_entity_poly.type
_entity_poly.pdbx_seq_one_letter_code
_entity_poly.pdbx_strand_id
1 'polypeptide(L)'
;MISVFDYTDYRKYLTDWLAWKKKTQPSFSYTTFAQKAGFRDKGFLHNVIHGKRDLTKESLVKVSRVIGHVTAESEYFENLVFFNKANDFKTRNYFFEKLNNVKSVESTAVRALEIRKDQYEFYSKWYHSAIRSLIDMYPFKDDYSWLAKNVYPPITPREAKKSV
;
A
#
# COMPACT_ATOMS: atom_id res chain seq x y z
N MET A 1 -3.67 -11.32 15.76
CA MET A 1 -2.70 -11.92 14.84
C MET A 1 -2.18 -10.80 13.97
N ILE A 2 -0.86 -10.67 13.77
CA ILE A 2 -0.30 -9.56 12.98
C ILE A 2 -0.23 -10.01 11.52
N SER A 3 -0.90 -9.28 10.64
CA SER A 3 -0.92 -9.51 9.20
C SER A 3 0.03 -8.55 8.51
N VAL A 4 0.78 -9.02 7.51
CA VAL A 4 1.69 -8.15 6.73
C VAL A 4 0.92 -7.14 5.88
N PHE A 5 -0.30 -7.47 5.46
CA PHE A 5 -1.15 -6.63 4.58
C PHE A 5 -1.60 -5.32 5.22
N ASP A 6 -1.53 -5.22 6.55
CA ASP A 6 -1.95 -4.04 7.30
C ASP A 6 -0.85 -2.96 7.36
N TYR A 7 0.32 -3.23 6.75
CA TYR A 7 1.49 -2.37 6.84
C TYR A 7 1.92 -1.80 5.48
N THR A 8 2.36 -0.55 5.52
CA THR A 8 3.01 0.19 4.42
C THR A 8 4.50 0.46 4.70
N ASP A 9 4.98 0.05 5.87
CA ASP A 9 6.38 0.08 6.29
C ASP A 9 6.79 -1.29 6.85
N TYR A 10 7.72 -1.95 6.15
CA TYR A 10 8.20 -3.27 6.56
C TYR A 10 8.94 -3.26 7.91
N ARG A 11 9.59 -2.15 8.31
CA ARG A 11 10.31 -2.07 9.59
C ARG A 11 9.33 -2.03 10.75
N LYS A 12 8.24 -1.28 10.60
CA LYS A 12 7.14 -1.27 11.56
C LYS A 12 6.51 -2.65 11.69
N TYR A 13 6.25 -3.31 10.57
CA TYR A 13 5.76 -4.69 10.56
C TYR A 13 6.68 -5.65 11.34
N LEU A 14 7.99 -5.62 11.06
CA LEU A 14 8.97 -6.48 11.75
C LEU A 14 9.04 -6.17 13.25
N THR A 15 8.92 -4.91 13.64
CA THR A 15 8.93 -4.47 15.05
C THR A 15 7.72 -5.02 15.79
N ASP A 16 6.53 -4.85 15.22
CA ASP A 16 5.28 -5.32 15.84
C ASP A 16 5.24 -6.85 15.90
N TRP A 17 5.68 -7.52 14.82
CA TRP A 17 5.78 -8.98 14.78
C TRP A 17 6.71 -9.52 15.87
N LEU A 18 7.88 -8.89 16.05
CA LEU A 18 8.82 -9.25 17.11
C LEU A 18 8.24 -9.02 18.50
N ALA A 19 7.56 -7.90 18.72
CA ALA A 19 6.91 -7.60 19.99
C ALA A 19 5.82 -8.64 20.32
N TRP A 20 5.00 -9.02 19.34
CA TRP A 20 4.01 -10.09 19.48
C TRP A 20 4.66 -11.46 19.73
N LYS A 21 5.75 -11.79 19.01
CA LYS A 21 6.46 -13.05 19.22
C LYS A 21 7.10 -13.13 20.60
N LYS A 22 7.61 -12.01 21.12
CA LYS A 22 8.19 -11.94 22.47
C LYS A 22 7.13 -12.15 23.57
N LYS A 23 5.88 -11.69 23.35
CA LYS A 23 4.77 -11.97 24.28
C LYS A 23 4.45 -13.46 24.38
N THR A 24 4.59 -14.20 23.29
CA THR A 24 4.32 -15.66 23.26
C THR A 24 5.56 -16.49 23.62
N GLN A 25 6.76 -15.99 23.33
CA GLN A 25 8.03 -16.64 23.62
C GLN A 25 9.04 -15.60 24.15
N PRO A 26 9.19 -15.42 25.48
CA PRO A 26 10.05 -14.39 26.07
C PRO A 26 11.53 -14.47 25.69
N SER A 27 12.02 -15.66 25.34
CA SER A 27 13.40 -15.90 24.86
C SER A 27 13.64 -15.43 23.42
N PHE A 28 12.59 -15.01 22.72
CA PHE A 28 12.69 -14.52 21.35
C PHE A 28 13.23 -13.08 21.35
N SER A 29 14.40 -12.89 20.74
CA SER A 29 15.11 -11.61 20.61
C SER A 29 15.54 -11.38 19.16
N TYR A 30 16.03 -10.18 18.84
CA TYR A 30 16.66 -9.89 17.54
C TYR A 30 17.76 -10.90 17.20
N THR A 31 18.58 -11.25 18.19
CA THR A 31 19.67 -12.23 18.11
C THR A 31 19.14 -13.62 17.76
N THR A 32 18.11 -14.07 18.48
CA THR A 32 17.47 -15.38 18.28
C THR A 32 16.84 -15.47 16.89
N PHE A 33 16.19 -14.40 16.43
CA PHE A 33 15.65 -14.33 15.07
C PHE A 33 16.81 -14.44 14.08
N ALA A 34 17.85 -13.62 14.22
CA ALA A 34 18.96 -13.60 13.28
C ALA A 34 19.63 -14.97 13.13
N GLN A 35 19.79 -15.69 14.24
CA GLN A 35 20.28 -17.07 14.26
C GLN A 35 19.33 -18.03 13.54
N LYS A 36 18.02 -17.98 13.84
CA LYS A 36 17.01 -18.81 13.16
C LYS A 36 16.96 -18.56 11.65
N ALA A 37 17.21 -17.32 11.22
CA ALA A 37 17.28 -16.95 9.81
C ALA A 37 18.61 -17.34 9.14
N GLY A 38 19.58 -17.86 9.90
CA GLY A 38 20.90 -18.22 9.38
C GLY A 38 21.77 -17.01 9.01
N PHE A 39 21.59 -15.87 9.67
CA PHE A 39 22.47 -14.72 9.51
C PHE A 39 23.73 -14.90 10.36
N ARG A 40 24.89 -14.57 9.78
CA ARG A 40 26.18 -14.54 10.49
C ARG A 40 26.20 -13.41 11.53
N ASP A 41 25.66 -12.25 11.16
CA ASP A 41 25.58 -11.07 12.03
C ASP A 41 24.30 -11.12 12.89
N LYS A 42 24.50 -11.33 14.20
CA LYS A 42 23.42 -11.39 15.20
C LYS A 42 22.69 -10.06 15.38
N GLY A 43 23.35 -8.94 15.08
CA GLY A 43 22.78 -7.59 15.13
C GLY A 43 22.08 -7.17 13.84
N PHE A 44 22.07 -8.03 12.80
CA PHE A 44 21.55 -7.68 11.48
C PHE A 44 20.11 -7.17 11.53
N LEU A 45 19.21 -7.89 12.19
CA LEU A 45 17.80 -7.51 12.25
C LEU A 45 17.55 -6.23 13.07
N HIS A 46 18.30 -6.05 14.15
CA HIS A 46 18.27 -4.80 14.90
C HIS A 46 18.66 -3.62 13.99
N ASN A 47 19.74 -3.77 13.22
CA ASN A 47 20.18 -2.74 12.28
C ASN A 47 19.15 -2.48 11.16
N VAL A 48 18.47 -3.52 10.68
CA VAL A 48 17.40 -3.37 9.67
C VAL A 48 16.21 -2.58 10.21
N ILE A 49 15.73 -2.94 11.41
CA ILE A 49 14.58 -2.30 12.05
C ILE A 49 14.87 -0.83 12.39
N HIS A 50 16.08 -0.53 12.83
CA HIS A 50 16.52 0.84 13.10
C HIS A 50 17.00 1.60 11.86
N GLY A 51 16.81 1.05 10.65
CA GLY A 51 17.13 1.75 9.39
C GLY A 51 18.61 1.90 9.08
N LYS A 52 19.50 1.25 9.84
CA LYS A 52 20.95 1.26 9.59
C LYS A 52 21.35 0.35 8.43
N ARG A 53 20.49 -0.61 8.07
CA ARG A 53 20.66 -1.53 6.93
C ARG A 53 19.31 -1.80 6.26
N ASP A 54 19.36 -2.19 4.99
CA ASP A 54 18.19 -2.68 4.26
C ASP A 54 18.23 -4.20 4.09
N LEU A 55 17.06 -4.77 3.82
CA LEU A 55 16.96 -6.15 3.37
C LEU A 55 17.34 -6.25 1.88
N THR A 56 18.07 -7.31 1.55
CA THR A 56 18.34 -7.77 0.19
C THR A 56 17.33 -8.86 -0.16
N LYS A 57 17.28 -9.28 -1.43
CA LYS A 57 16.42 -10.39 -1.84
C LYS A 57 16.71 -11.69 -1.09
N GLU A 58 17.98 -11.96 -0.82
CA GLU A 58 18.35 -13.16 -0.05
C GLU A 58 17.95 -13.05 1.42
N SER A 59 18.13 -11.87 2.04
CA SER A 59 17.81 -11.70 3.45
C SER A 59 16.31 -11.60 3.70
N LEU A 60 15.53 -11.01 2.79
CA LEU A 60 14.07 -10.99 2.92
C LEU A 60 13.46 -12.39 2.85
N VAL A 61 13.97 -13.27 1.97
CA VAL A 61 13.49 -14.67 1.88
C VAL A 61 13.76 -15.43 3.18
N LYS A 62 14.96 -15.26 3.76
CA LYS A 62 15.31 -15.84 5.07
C LYS A 62 14.39 -15.34 6.19
N VAL A 63 14.09 -14.04 6.20
CA VAL A 63 13.19 -13.42 7.17
C VAL A 63 11.76 -13.93 7.02
N SER A 64 11.24 -13.94 5.79
CA SER A 64 9.91 -14.43 5.45
C SER A 64 9.70 -15.88 5.87
N ARG A 65 10.70 -16.73 5.64
CA ARG A 65 10.70 -18.14 6.08
C ARG A 65 10.64 -18.30 7.61
N VAL A 66 11.37 -17.48 8.37
CA VAL A 66 11.34 -17.54 9.85
C VAL A 66 10.04 -17.04 10.42
N ILE A 67 9.45 -16.03 9.79
CA ILE A 67 8.11 -15.54 10.14
C ILE A 67 7.05 -16.59 9.84
N GLY A 68 7.27 -17.38 8.79
CA GLY A 68 6.36 -18.43 8.35
C GLY A 68 5.30 -17.89 7.40
N HIS A 69 5.67 -16.92 6.56
CA HIS A 69 4.77 -16.39 5.55
C HIS A 69 4.30 -17.46 4.57
N VAL A 70 3.02 -17.40 4.20
CA VAL A 70 2.49 -18.12 3.04
C VAL A 70 2.85 -17.40 1.75
N THR A 71 2.64 -18.03 0.58
CA THR A 71 3.06 -17.51 -0.72
C THR A 71 2.68 -16.04 -0.96
N ALA A 72 1.43 -15.67 -0.67
CA ALA A 72 0.94 -14.32 -0.91
C ALA A 72 1.49 -13.30 0.12
N GLU A 73 1.64 -13.70 1.40
CA GLU A 73 2.34 -12.89 2.41
C GLU A 73 3.82 -12.67 2.05
N SER A 74 4.50 -13.68 1.54
CA SER A 74 5.89 -13.59 1.07
C SER A 74 6.01 -12.62 -0.12
N GLU A 75 5.10 -12.71 -1.09
CA GLU A 75 5.06 -11.81 -2.23
C GLU A 75 4.78 -10.36 -1.81
N TYR A 76 3.80 -10.16 -0.92
CA TYR A 76 3.50 -8.84 -0.39
C TYR A 76 4.69 -8.28 0.40
N PHE A 77 5.33 -9.10 1.25
CA PHE A 77 6.50 -8.68 2.02
C PHE A 77 7.68 -8.29 1.11
N GLU A 78 7.94 -9.06 0.04
CA GLU A 78 8.97 -8.71 -0.95
C GLU A 78 8.67 -7.34 -1.59
N ASN A 79 7.44 -7.14 -2.08
CA ASN A 79 7.04 -5.88 -2.70
C ASN A 79 7.07 -4.71 -1.69
N LEU A 80 6.76 -4.96 -0.42
CA LEU A 80 6.78 -3.96 0.66
C LEU A 80 8.20 -3.45 0.89
N VAL A 81 9.15 -4.38 1.04
CA VAL A 81 10.57 -4.05 1.22
C VAL A 81 11.08 -3.21 0.04
N PHE A 82 10.79 -3.61 -1.20
CA PHE A 82 11.26 -2.88 -2.37
C PHE A 82 10.55 -1.53 -2.56
N PHE A 83 9.27 -1.43 -2.22
CA PHE A 83 8.53 -0.17 -2.18
C PHE A 83 9.15 0.83 -1.20
N ASN A 84 9.49 0.38 0.01
CA ASN A 84 10.11 1.24 1.03
C ASN A 84 11.57 1.61 0.70
N LYS A 85 12.27 0.82 -0.11
CA LYS A 85 13.66 1.04 -0.52
C LYS A 85 13.81 1.89 -1.78
N ALA A 86 12.77 2.02 -2.60
CA ALA A 86 12.85 2.73 -3.88
C ALA A 86 13.14 4.23 -3.69
N ASN A 87 14.18 4.73 -4.36
CA ASN A 87 14.59 6.14 -4.33
C ASN A 87 13.95 6.97 -5.44
N ASP A 88 13.45 6.33 -6.50
CA ASP A 88 12.82 7.00 -7.63
C ASP A 88 11.31 6.71 -7.70
N PHE A 89 10.55 7.69 -8.20
CA PHE A 89 9.09 7.63 -8.25
C PHE A 89 8.58 6.48 -9.11
N LYS A 90 9.26 6.16 -10.22
CA LYS A 90 8.81 5.14 -11.17
C LYS A 90 8.90 3.75 -10.55
N THR A 91 10.03 3.42 -9.94
CA THR A 91 10.26 2.15 -9.22
C THR A 91 9.35 2.06 -8.00
N ARG A 92 9.16 3.16 -7.27
CA ARG A 92 8.25 3.19 -6.12
C ARG A 92 6.80 2.91 -6.55
N ASN A 93 6.32 3.55 -7.62
CA ASN A 93 4.98 3.31 -8.15
C ASN A 93 4.80 1.87 -8.64
N TYR A 94 5.83 1.32 -9.32
CA TYR A 94 5.81 -0.08 -9.76
C TYR A 94 5.62 -1.08 -8.61
N PHE A 95 6.36 -0.93 -7.51
CA PHE A 95 6.19 -1.81 -6.34
C PHE A 95 4.90 -1.52 -5.56
N PHE A 96 4.42 -0.27 -5.58
CA PHE A 96 3.13 0.08 -5.00
C PHE A 96 1.95 -0.59 -5.74
N GLU A 97 1.97 -0.61 -7.07
CA GLU A 97 0.96 -1.32 -7.85
C GLU A 97 0.98 -2.82 -7.56
N LYS A 98 2.16 -3.43 -7.47
CA LYS A 98 2.30 -4.84 -7.06
C LYS A 98 1.76 -5.11 -5.66
N LEU A 99 2.05 -4.25 -4.68
CA LEU A 99 1.49 -4.36 -3.32
C LEU A 99 -0.03 -4.39 -3.33
N ASN A 100 -0.66 -3.48 -4.08
CA ASN A 100 -2.11 -3.40 -4.18
C ASN A 100 -2.72 -4.62 -4.86
N ASN A 101 -2.04 -5.17 -5.88
CA ASN A 101 -2.49 -6.38 -6.58
C ASN A 101 -2.46 -7.63 -5.69
N VAL A 102 -1.44 -7.77 -4.83
CA VAL A 102 -1.41 -8.91 -3.88
C VAL A 102 -2.45 -8.73 -2.78
N LYS A 103 -2.59 -7.50 -2.26
CA LYS A 103 -3.57 -7.19 -1.19
C LYS A 103 -5.02 -7.36 -1.62
N SER A 104 -5.35 -7.05 -2.88
CA SER A 104 -6.71 -7.21 -3.40
C SER A 104 -7.14 -8.66 -3.54
N VAL A 105 -6.18 -9.59 -3.69
CA VAL A 105 -6.43 -11.03 -3.81
C VAL A 105 -6.68 -11.69 -2.45
N GLU A 106 -6.04 -11.21 -1.39
CA GLU A 106 -6.04 -11.90 -0.08
C GLU A 106 -6.90 -11.23 0.99
N SER A 107 -7.16 -9.93 0.90
CA SER A 107 -7.84 -9.22 1.97
C SER A 107 -9.36 -9.19 1.82
N THR A 108 -10.02 -9.68 2.87
CA THR A 108 -11.34 -9.24 3.32
C THR A 108 -11.46 -7.71 3.50
N ALA A 109 -10.35 -6.96 3.42
CA ALA A 109 -10.33 -5.50 3.35
C ALA A 109 -10.90 -4.94 2.03
N VAL A 110 -11.18 -5.78 1.03
CA VAL A 110 -12.13 -5.46 -0.04
C VAL A 110 -13.49 -5.03 0.54
N ARG A 111 -13.92 -5.47 1.74
CA ARG A 111 -15.15 -4.96 2.38
C ARG A 111 -15.06 -3.52 2.89
N ALA A 112 -13.87 -3.02 3.24
CA ALA A 112 -13.70 -1.62 3.69
C ALA A 112 -13.44 -0.66 2.52
N LEU A 113 -13.00 -1.20 1.38
CA LEU A 113 -12.80 -0.51 0.11
C LEU A 113 -13.70 -1.09 -0.99
N GLU A 114 -14.93 -1.46 -0.64
CA GLU A 114 -16.03 -1.36 -1.60
C GLU A 114 -16.30 0.13 -1.83
N ILE A 115 -15.29 0.82 -2.37
CA ILE A 115 -15.53 1.93 -3.26
C ILE A 115 -16.35 1.28 -4.38
N ARG A 116 -17.68 1.30 -4.20
CA ARG A 116 -18.61 0.93 -5.27
C ARG A 116 -18.10 1.64 -6.52
N LYS A 117 -18.09 0.99 -7.68
CA LYS A 117 -17.45 1.52 -8.91
C LYS A 117 -17.77 3.00 -9.17
N ASP A 118 -18.97 3.46 -8.80
CA ASP A 118 -19.39 4.86 -8.87
C ASP A 118 -18.55 5.82 -8.02
N GLN A 119 -18.12 5.42 -6.82
CA GLN A 119 -17.25 6.24 -5.97
C GLN A 119 -15.84 6.33 -6.56
N TYR A 120 -15.33 5.26 -7.17
CA TYR A 120 -14.01 5.26 -7.80
C TYR A 120 -14.02 6.17 -9.02
N GLU A 121 -15.03 6.00 -9.88
CA GLU A 121 -15.24 6.86 -11.05
C GLU A 121 -15.34 8.32 -10.62
N PHE A 122 -16.12 8.63 -9.58
CA PHE A 122 -16.26 9.97 -9.04
C PHE A 122 -14.93 10.59 -8.57
N TYR A 123 -14.04 9.84 -7.91
CA TYR A 123 -12.74 10.36 -7.48
C TYR A 123 -11.61 10.21 -8.52
N SER A 124 -11.87 9.54 -9.65
CA SER A 124 -10.85 9.24 -10.66
C SER A 124 -10.36 10.47 -11.43
N LYS A 125 -11.16 11.54 -11.49
CA LYS A 125 -10.83 12.82 -12.12
C LYS A 125 -11.25 13.97 -11.23
N TRP A 126 -10.39 14.99 -11.13
CA TRP A 126 -10.64 16.19 -10.31
C TRP A 126 -11.94 16.92 -10.71
N TYR A 127 -12.33 16.86 -11.98
CA TYR A 127 -13.49 17.59 -12.50
C TYR A 127 -14.83 16.92 -12.18
N HIS A 128 -14.86 15.63 -11.82
CA HIS A 128 -16.12 14.97 -11.47
C HIS A 128 -16.75 15.60 -10.22
N SER A 129 -15.95 15.88 -9.20
CA SER A 129 -16.42 16.57 -8.00
C SER A 129 -16.81 18.02 -8.29
N ALA A 130 -15.99 18.77 -9.05
CA ALA A 130 -16.27 20.15 -9.40
C ALA A 130 -17.58 20.31 -10.20
N ILE A 131 -17.83 19.42 -11.17
CA ILE A 131 -19.05 19.44 -11.99
C ILE A 131 -20.28 19.13 -11.14
N ARG A 132 -20.23 18.13 -10.23
CA ARG A 132 -21.36 17.84 -9.32
C ARG A 132 -21.66 19.03 -8.42
N SER A 133 -20.64 19.67 -7.85
CA SER A 133 -20.85 20.89 -7.05
C SER A 133 -21.46 22.03 -7.87
N LEU A 134 -21.09 22.21 -9.15
CA LEU A 134 -21.71 23.20 -10.02
C LEU A 134 -23.17 22.92 -10.31
N ILE A 135 -23.55 21.65 -10.50
CA ILE A 135 -24.95 21.24 -10.70
C ILE A 135 -25.77 21.47 -9.43
N ASP A 136 -25.18 21.25 -8.25
CA ASP A 136 -25.86 21.54 -6.98
C ASP A 136 -26.06 23.06 -6.75
N MET A 137 -25.15 23.89 -7.26
CA MET A 137 -25.19 25.34 -7.12
C MET A 137 -26.06 26.06 -8.17
N TYR A 138 -26.22 25.48 -9.36
CA TYR A 138 -26.89 26.13 -10.49
C TYR A 138 -27.86 25.17 -11.19
N PRO A 139 -29.04 25.66 -11.65
CA PRO A 139 -29.99 24.83 -12.36
C PRO A 139 -29.40 24.30 -13.67
N PHE A 140 -29.12 22.99 -13.70
CA PHE A 140 -28.57 22.32 -14.86
C PHE A 140 -29.67 21.86 -15.83
N LYS A 141 -29.53 22.23 -17.11
CA LYS A 141 -30.48 21.89 -18.20
C LYS A 141 -29.77 21.18 -19.37
N ASP A 142 -28.95 20.17 -19.05
CA ASP A 142 -28.17 19.41 -20.05
C ASP A 142 -27.17 20.24 -20.90
N ASP A 143 -26.81 21.45 -20.45
CA ASP A 143 -25.78 22.27 -21.10
C ASP A 143 -24.37 21.89 -20.63
N TYR A 144 -23.87 20.81 -21.21
CA TYR A 144 -22.52 20.30 -20.93
C TYR A 144 -21.41 21.26 -21.42
N SER A 145 -21.70 22.14 -22.39
CA SER A 145 -20.73 23.12 -22.87
C SER A 145 -20.52 24.24 -21.85
N TRP A 146 -21.59 24.65 -21.18
CA TRP A 146 -21.52 25.59 -20.07
C TRP A 146 -20.74 25.00 -18.90
N LEU A 147 -21.07 23.77 -18.47
CA LEU A 147 -20.33 23.09 -17.39
C LEU A 147 -18.82 23.00 -17.68
N ALA A 148 -18.47 22.60 -18.91
CA ALA A 148 -17.08 22.46 -19.34
C ALA A 148 -16.26 23.75 -19.29
N LYS A 149 -16.91 24.90 -19.54
CA LYS A 149 -16.28 26.24 -19.50
C LYS A 149 -16.21 26.86 -18.11
N ASN A 150 -17.08 26.43 -17.19
CA ASN A 150 -17.21 27.01 -15.85
C ASN A 150 -16.42 26.24 -14.77
N VAL A 151 -15.59 25.27 -15.16
CA VAL A 151 -14.58 24.63 -14.31
C VAL A 151 -13.18 25.08 -14.73
N TYR A 152 -12.22 25.06 -13.81
CA TYR A 152 -10.83 25.40 -14.08
C TYR A 152 -9.86 24.28 -13.65
N PRO A 153 -8.98 23.78 -14.53
CA PRO A 153 -8.87 24.13 -15.96
C PRO A 153 -10.11 23.70 -16.77
N PRO A 154 -10.46 24.40 -17.87
CA PRO A 154 -11.61 24.03 -18.68
C PRO A 154 -11.44 22.63 -19.27
N ILE A 155 -12.54 21.88 -19.33
CA ILE A 155 -12.57 20.50 -19.85
C ILE A 155 -13.36 20.44 -21.16
N THR A 156 -13.48 19.25 -21.76
CA THR A 156 -14.34 19.07 -22.93
C THR A 156 -15.81 18.84 -22.52
N PRO A 157 -16.80 19.20 -23.36
CA PRO A 157 -18.21 18.88 -23.11
C PRO A 157 -18.46 17.37 -22.94
N ARG A 158 -17.62 16.53 -23.58
CA ARG A 158 -17.67 15.07 -23.44
C ARG A 158 -17.26 14.61 -22.03
N GLU A 159 -16.24 15.26 -21.43
CA GLU A 159 -15.82 14.99 -20.05
C GLU A 159 -16.83 15.53 -19.04
N ALA A 160 -17.40 16.71 -19.29
CA ALA A 160 -18.49 17.25 -18.48
C ALA A 160 -19.70 16.29 -18.49
N LYS A 161 -20.08 15.76 -19.66
CA LYS A 161 -21.17 14.78 -19.78
C LYS A 161 -20.92 13.47 -19.03
N LYS A 162 -19.67 13.02 -18.94
CA LYS A 162 -19.30 11.84 -18.13
C LYS A 162 -19.33 12.11 -16.62
N SER A 163 -19.42 13.37 -16.22
CA SER A 163 -19.31 13.80 -14.81
C SER A 163 -20.67 14.06 -14.14
N VAL A 164 -21.74 14.09 -14.94
CA VAL A 164 -23.14 14.23 -14.50
C VAL A 164 -23.68 12.85 -14.14
#